data_AF-A0A1G1F466-F1
#
_entry.id   AF-A0A1G1F466-F1
#
_cell.length_a   1.000
_cell.length_b   1.000
_cell.length_c   1.000
_cell.angle_alpha   90.00
_cell.angle_beta   90.00
_cell.angle_gamma   90.00
#
_symmetry.space_group_name_H-M   'P 1'
#
loop_
_entity.id
_entity.type
_entity.pdbx_description
1 polymer ?
#
loop_
_entity_poly.entity_id
_entity_poly.type
_entity_poly.pdbx_seq_one_letter_code
_entity_poly.pdbx_strand_id
1 'polypeptide(L)' 'MSRNRFLTFLMSFLLLLVSSTISRADTSVSGRIASDVTWTLANSPYVVTSTVQVYGTTTAPVTLTIEPGANL' A
#
# COMPACT_ATOMS: atom_id res chain seq x y z
N MET A 1 31.82 31.97 4.91
CA MET A 1 31.15 31.24 3.80
C MET A 1 30.65 32.29 2.82
N SER A 2 30.96 32.23 1.51
CA SER A 2 30.44 33.24 0.57
C SER A 2 28.92 33.08 0.43
N ARG A 3 28.18 34.18 0.28
CA ARG A 3 26.71 34.21 0.13
C ARG A 3 26.21 33.16 -0.87
N ASN A 4 26.96 32.95 -1.95
CA ASN A 4 26.64 32.00 -3.01
C ASN A 4 26.80 30.53 -2.56
N ARG A 5 27.78 30.20 -1.72
CA ARG A 5 27.95 28.83 -1.20
C ARG A 5 26.86 28.44 -0.20
N PHE A 6 26.40 29.40 0.60
CA PHE A 6 25.27 29.20 1.50
C PHE A 6 23.96 29.00 0.72
N LEU A 7 23.72 29.82 -0.32
CA LEU A 7 22.56 29.70 -1.20
C LEU A 7 22.52 28.36 -1.95
N THR A 8 23.66 27.88 -2.46
CA THR A 8 23.72 26.56 -3.10
C THR A 8 23.40 25.44 -2.12
N PHE A 9 23.93 25.50 -0.89
CA PHE A 9 23.66 24.49 0.14
C PHE A 9 22.18 24.50 0.55
N LEU A 10 21.60 25.68 0.72
CA LEU A 10 20.18 25.86 1.02
C LEU A 10 19.28 25.35 -0.10
N MET A 11 19.63 25.60 -1.37
CA MET A 11 18.90 25.11 -2.53
C MET A 11 18.97 23.58 -2.66
N SER A 12 20.14 22.96 -2.45
CA SER A 12 20.27 21.50 -2.44
C SER A 12 19.47 20.86 -1.31
N PHE A 13 19.44 21.49 -0.13
CA PHE A 13 18.64 21.01 1.01
C PHE A 13 17.13 21.15 0.74
N LEU A 14 16.67 22.27 0.18
CA LEU A 14 15.29 22.45 -0.25
C LEU A 14 14.89 21.44 -1.35
N LEU A 15 15.79 21.13 -2.29
CA LEU A 15 15.53 20.13 -3.33
C LEU A 15 15.31 18.73 -2.72
N LEU A 16 16.05 18.38 -1.67
CA LEU A 16 15.89 17.12 -0.94
C LEU A 16 14.56 17.08 -0.16
N LEU A 17 14.12 18.20 0.41
CA LEU A 17 12.84 18.32 1.12
C LEU A 17 11.63 18.15 0.18
N VAL A 18 11.72 18.64 -1.06
CA VAL A 18 10.64 18.50 -2.05
C VAL A 18 10.64 17.10 -2.71
N SER A 19 11.71 16.33 -2.54
CA SER A 19 11.85 14.97 -3.09
C SER A 19 11.13 13.88 -2.28
N SER A 20 10.43 14.23 -1.19
CA SER A 20 9.66 13.27 -0.40
C SER A 20 8.50 12.71 -1.23
N THR A 21 8.60 11.45 -1.65
CA THR A 21 7.50 10.73 -2.29
C THR A 21 6.40 10.46 -1.25
N ILE A 22 5.14 10.59 -1.66
CA ILE A 22 3.99 10.23 -0.83
C ILE A 22 3.96 8.70 -0.73
N SER A 23 4.38 8.14 0.41
CA SER A 23 4.20 6.72 0.69
C SER A 23 2.74 6.49 1.11
N ARG A 24 2.01 5.65 0.36
CA ARG A 24 0.65 5.22 0.70
C ARG A 24 0.73 3.81 1.28
N ALA A 25 -0.01 3.53 2.36
CA ALA A 25 -0.11 2.20 2.94
C ALA A 25 -1.14 1.35 2.17
N ASP A 26 -0.94 1.25 0.85
CA ASP A 26 -1.83 0.49 -0.03
C ASP A 26 -1.48 -1.01 0.09
N THR A 27 -2.48 -1.86 0.29
CA THR A 27 -2.32 -3.31 0.37
C THR A 27 -2.56 -3.93 -1.01
N SER A 28 -1.50 -4.19 -1.77
CA SER A 28 -1.62 -4.84 -3.08
C SER A 28 -1.98 -6.33 -2.95
N VAL A 29 -3.04 -6.78 -3.62
CA VAL A 29 -3.52 -8.17 -3.55
C VAL A 29 -3.67 -8.79 -4.94
N SER A 30 -3.29 -10.06 -5.03
CA SER A 30 -3.45 -10.92 -6.22
C SER A 30 -3.26 -12.38 -5.83
N GLY A 31 -3.60 -13.29 -6.74
CA GLY A 31 -3.37 -14.72 -6.56
C GLY A 31 -4.42 -15.39 -5.67
N ARG A 32 -4.04 -16.50 -5.06
CA ARG A 32 -4.97 -17.37 -4.32
C ARG A 32 -4.98 -17.05 -2.83
N ILE A 33 -6.17 -16.78 -2.30
CA ILE A 33 -6.47 -16.83 -0.87
C ILE A 33 -6.80 -18.28 -0.52
N ALA A 34 -5.89 -18.92 0.21
CA ALA A 34 -5.95 -20.36 0.54
C ALA A 34 -6.33 -20.63 2.01
N SER A 35 -6.62 -19.59 2.79
CA SER A 35 -7.11 -19.66 4.17
C SER A 35 -8.07 -18.50 4.42
N ASP A 36 -8.91 -18.63 5.44
CA ASP A 36 -9.82 -17.54 5.83
C ASP A 36 -9.03 -16.26 6.11
N VAL A 37 -9.54 -15.14 5.59
CA VAL A 37 -8.91 -13.82 5.76
C VAL A 37 -9.98 -12.74 5.84
N THR A 38 -9.71 -11.74 6.67
CA THR A 38 -10.53 -10.53 6.75
C THR A 38 -9.75 -9.36 6.15
N TRP A 39 -10.34 -8.72 5.14
CA TRP A 39 -9.91 -7.41 4.68
C TRP A 39 -10.51 -6.35 5.60
N THR A 40 -9.64 -5.66 6.34
CA THR A 40 -10.03 -4.73 7.40
C THR A 40 -9.98 -3.28 6.92
N LEU A 41 -10.81 -2.41 7.50
CA LEU A 41 -10.76 -0.98 7.21
C LEU A 41 -9.38 -0.38 7.53
N ALA A 42 -8.72 -0.86 8.59
CA ALA A 42 -7.42 -0.36 9.03
C ALA A 42 -6.27 -0.62 8.04
N ASN A 43 -6.41 -1.64 7.19
CA ASN A 43 -5.41 -2.04 6.20
C ASN A 43 -5.73 -1.56 4.78
N SER A 44 -6.78 -0.73 4.63
CA SER A 44 -7.23 -0.29 3.32
C SER A 44 -6.45 0.97 2.86
N PRO A 45 -6.29 1.19 1.54
CA PRO A 45 -6.97 0.50 0.45
C PRO A 45 -6.34 -0.85 0.05
N TYR A 46 -7.18 -1.78 -0.40
CA TYR A 46 -6.77 -3.04 -1.00
C TYR A 46 -6.73 -2.94 -2.52
N VAL A 47 -5.55 -2.80 -3.11
CA VAL A 47 -5.43 -2.63 -4.56
C VAL A 47 -5.35 -4.01 -5.23
N VAL A 48 -6.41 -4.40 -5.95
CA VAL A 48 -6.43 -5.64 -6.74
C VAL A 48 -5.59 -5.46 -8.01
N THR A 49 -4.39 -6.03 -8.02
CA THR A 49 -3.44 -5.86 -9.14
C THR A 49 -3.54 -6.97 -10.20
N SER A 50 -4.18 -8.08 -9.85
CA SER A 50 -4.49 -9.20 -10.75
C SER A 50 -5.63 -10.04 -10.19
N THR A 51 -5.97 -11.16 -10.82
CA THR A 51 -7.04 -12.05 -10.35
C THR A 51 -6.81 -12.49 -8.91
N VAL A 52 -7.83 -12.33 -8.07
CA VAL A 52 -7.89 -12.89 -6.72
C VAL A 52 -8.82 -14.09 -6.74
N GLN A 53 -8.32 -15.26 -6.33
CA GLN A 53 -9.07 -16.50 -6.29
C GLN A 53 -9.29 -16.91 -4.84
N VAL A 54 -10.55 -17.13 -4.44
CA VAL A 54 -10.90 -17.51 -3.06
C VAL A 54 -11.39 -18.95 -3.06
N TYR A 55 -10.48 -19.88 -2.79
CA TYR A 55 -10.82 -21.31 -2.67
C TYR A 55 -9.78 -22.08 -1.86
N GLY A 56 -10.25 -22.97 -0.99
CA GLY A 56 -9.43 -23.95 -0.28
C GLY A 56 -9.36 -25.26 -1.04
N THR A 57 -9.55 -26.39 -0.36
CA THR A 57 -9.61 -27.70 -1.01
C THR A 57 -11.06 -28.08 -1.35
N THR A 58 -11.26 -29.20 -2.03
CA THR A 58 -12.61 -29.71 -2.34
C THR A 58 -13.45 -30.02 -1.10
N THR A 59 -12.81 -30.19 0.06
CA THR A 59 -13.46 -30.53 1.34
C THR A 59 -13.32 -29.42 2.39
N ALA A 60 -12.55 -28.38 2.12
CA ALA A 60 -12.33 -27.26 3.04
C ALA A 60 -12.46 -25.93 2.28
N PRO A 61 -13.66 -25.32 2.24
CA PRO A 61 -13.83 -24.00 1.66
C PRO A 61 -13.10 -22.95 2.49
N VAL A 62 -12.87 -21.78 1.89
CA VAL A 62 -12.25 -20.62 2.57
C VAL A 62 -13.07 -19.37 2.28
N THR A 63 -13.00 -18.41 3.19
CA THR A 63 -13.79 -17.19 3.16
C THR A 63 -12.89 -15.96 3.11
N LEU A 64 -13.22 -15.04 2.20
CA LEU A 64 -12.76 -13.67 2.27
C LEU A 64 -13.89 -12.83 2.89
N THR A 65 -13.68 -12.33 4.10
CA THR A 65 -14.59 -11.37 4.74
C THR A 65 -14.08 -9.96 4.48
N ILE A 66 -14.97 -9.06 4.06
CA ILE A 66 -14.63 -7.65 3.85
C ILE A 66 -15.39 -6.83 4.88
N GLU A 67 -14.68 -6.10 5.74
CA GLU A 67 -15.29 -5.22 6.72
C GLU A 67 -16.04 -4.06 6.04
N PRO A 68 -17.17 -3.60 6.62
CA PRO A 68 -17.83 -2.39 6.14
C PRO A 68 -16.87 -1.20 6.08
N GLY A 69 -16.83 -0.53 4.93
CA GLY A 69 -15.99 0.65 4.71
C GLY A 69 -14.57 0.37 4.21
N ALA A 70 -14.09 -0.88 4.21
CA ALA A 70 -12.84 -1.23 3.56
C ALA A 70 -12.95 -0.91 2.05
N ASN A 71 -12.02 -0.11 1.52
CA ASN A 71 -12.00 0.26 0.10
C ASN A 71 -11.07 -0.65 -0.73
N LEU A 72 -11.51 -0.91 -1.96
CA LEU A 72 -10.88 -1.73 -3.00
C LEU A 72 -10.37 -0.84 -4.14
#